data_AF-A0A327LZC8-F1
#
_entry.id   AF-A0A327LZC8-F1
#
_cell.length_a   1.000
_cell.length_b   1.000
_cell.length_c   1.000
_cell.angle_alpha   90.00
_cell.angle_beta   90.00
_cell.angle_gamma   90.00
#
_symmetry.space_group_name_H-M   'P 1'
#
loop_
_entity.id
_entity.type
_entity.pdbx_description
1 polymer ?
#
loop_
_entity_poly.entity_id
_entity_poly.type
_entity_poly.pdbx_seq_one_letter_code
_entity_poly.pdbx_strand_id
1 'polypeptide(L)'
;IAANNVDSVVQGRGGDDAIDISAPGANTVVFEASPGDNGFDTVTGFSTGGALADRIGIALDDTARDALRGDGSIMESLADGGTLGANTGLVVFTTAMADLSEGAVRTAIDGLSGPADGDVLYFLASDGTDAQLYEVEVQAGADTVTEMALFSGLDDLSGVGSPSILGFAAGADL
;
A
#
# COMPACT_ATOMS: atom_id res chain seq x y z
N ILE A 1 11.90 -6.39 16.01
CA ILE A 1 10.74 -6.96 16.75
C ILE A 1 10.47 -8.32 16.13
N ALA A 2 10.20 -9.39 16.89
CA ALA A 2 9.92 -10.72 16.33
C ALA A 2 8.60 -11.26 16.90
N ALA A 3 7.66 -11.63 16.03
CA ALA A 3 6.36 -12.15 16.42
C ALA A 3 6.48 -13.61 16.91
N ASN A 4 5.90 -13.92 18.07
CA ASN A 4 5.66 -15.29 18.51
C ASN A 4 4.35 -15.76 17.86
N ASN A 5 4.22 -17.04 17.47
CA ASN A 5 3.05 -17.73 16.86
C ASN A 5 1.64 -17.34 17.36
N VAL A 6 1.26 -16.08 17.19
CA VAL A 6 0.10 -15.37 17.72
C VAL A 6 -0.16 -14.30 16.69
N ASP A 7 -1.41 -14.13 16.30
CA ASP A 7 -1.81 -13.01 15.45
C ASP A 7 -1.25 -11.72 16.04
N SER A 8 -0.48 -11.00 15.25
CA SER A 8 0.32 -9.87 15.73
C SER A 8 -0.02 -8.61 14.97
N VAL A 9 0.01 -7.48 15.66
CA VAL A 9 -0.03 -6.16 15.04
C VAL A 9 1.36 -5.56 15.21
N VAL A 10 2.01 -5.23 14.09
CA VAL A 10 3.35 -4.67 14.04
C VAL A 10 3.29 -3.31 13.37
N GLN A 11 3.99 -2.34 13.94
CA GLN A 11 4.08 -0.96 13.44
C GLN A 11 5.52 -0.49 13.69
N GLY A 12 6.15 0.12 12.69
CA GLY A 12 7.52 0.60 12.77
C GLY A 12 7.72 1.65 13.87
N ARG A 13 6.72 2.53 14.04
CA ARG A 13 6.75 3.71 14.93
C ARG A 13 7.70 4.82 14.44
N GLY A 14 7.94 4.83 13.13
CA GLY A 14 8.56 5.91 12.39
C GLY A 14 10.05 5.76 12.16
N GLY A 15 10.49 6.31 11.03
CA GLY A 15 11.83 6.07 10.48
C GLY A 15 11.88 4.74 9.73
N ASP A 16 13.04 4.41 9.16
CA ASP A 16 13.16 3.22 8.32
C ASP A 16 13.32 1.96 9.18
N ASP A 17 12.30 1.09 9.21
CA ASP A 17 12.30 -0.13 10.02
C ASP A 17 12.47 -1.41 9.19
N ALA A 18 13.13 -2.40 9.80
CA ALA A 18 13.16 -3.77 9.31
C ALA A 18 12.17 -4.64 10.10
N ILE A 19 11.08 -5.04 9.44
CA ILE A 19 9.96 -5.79 10.00
C ILE A 19 10.01 -7.23 9.51
N ASP A 20 10.30 -8.17 10.41
CA ASP A 20 10.31 -9.61 10.10
C ASP A 20 9.07 -10.27 10.71
N ILE A 21 8.17 -10.73 9.84
CA ILE A 21 6.96 -11.47 10.17
C ILE A 21 6.99 -12.89 9.60
N SER A 22 8.17 -13.42 9.29
CA SER A 22 8.34 -14.80 8.79
C SER A 22 7.90 -15.89 9.79
N ALA A 23 7.68 -15.51 11.05
CA ALA A 23 7.09 -16.38 12.05
C ALA A 23 5.61 -16.67 11.72
N PRO A 24 5.15 -17.92 11.88
CA PRO A 24 3.75 -18.28 11.62
C PRO A 24 2.75 -17.42 12.40
N GLY A 25 1.67 -16.98 11.74
CA GLY A 25 0.59 -16.21 12.37
C GLY A 25 -0.14 -15.38 11.30
N ALA A 26 -1.35 -14.89 11.60
CA ALA A 26 -1.95 -13.85 10.76
C ALA A 26 -1.49 -12.50 11.30
N ASN A 27 -0.54 -11.86 10.62
CA ASN A 27 0.02 -10.60 11.07
C ASN A 27 -0.65 -9.42 10.37
N THR A 28 -0.78 -8.31 11.07
CA THR A 28 -1.15 -7.02 10.49
C THR A 28 0.06 -6.11 10.61
N VAL A 29 0.56 -5.63 9.48
CA VAL A 29 1.58 -4.57 9.44
C VAL A 29 0.87 -3.24 9.25
N VAL A 30 1.05 -2.32 10.20
CA VAL A 30 0.43 -0.99 10.19
C VAL A 30 1.49 0.05 9.86
N PHE A 31 1.21 0.84 8.84
CA PHE A 31 2.03 1.98 8.40
C PHE A 31 1.38 3.28 8.82
N GLU A 32 2.18 4.28 9.14
CA GLU A 32 1.67 5.65 9.32
C GLU A 32 1.21 6.18 7.96
N ALA A 33 0.14 6.97 7.95
CA ALA A 33 -0.37 7.53 6.71
C ALA A 33 0.61 8.52 6.08
N SER A 34 1.28 9.35 6.90
CA SER A 34 2.25 10.32 6.41
C SER A 34 3.61 9.65 6.17
N PRO A 35 4.26 9.84 5.00
CA PRO A 35 5.56 9.24 4.73
C PRO A 35 6.66 9.78 5.66
N GLY A 36 6.54 11.03 6.11
CA GLY A 36 7.50 11.65 7.03
C GLY A 36 7.45 11.04 8.44
N ASP A 37 6.27 10.58 8.85
CA ASP A 37 6.09 9.88 10.13
C ASP A 37 6.35 8.38 9.99
N ASN A 38 6.12 7.80 8.81
CA ASN A 38 6.36 6.39 8.53
C ASN A 38 7.85 6.09 8.38
N GLY A 39 8.57 6.83 7.52
CA GLY A 39 9.84 6.38 6.96
C GLY A 39 9.65 5.33 5.86
N PHE A 40 10.73 4.64 5.47
CA PHE A 40 10.70 3.55 4.51
C PHE A 40 10.97 2.20 5.17
N ASP A 41 9.92 1.39 5.29
CA ASP A 41 9.99 0.11 5.98
C ASP A 41 10.30 -1.05 5.04
N THR A 42 11.08 -2.02 5.50
CA THR A 42 11.27 -3.30 4.81
C THR A 42 10.58 -4.43 5.56
N VAL A 43 9.58 -5.04 4.95
CA VAL A 43 8.83 -6.18 5.47
C VAL A 43 9.32 -7.48 4.83
N THR A 44 9.65 -8.48 5.64
CA THR A 44 10.03 -9.82 5.19
C THR A 44 9.07 -10.87 5.75
N GLY A 45 8.70 -11.85 4.91
CA GLY A 45 7.84 -12.98 5.29
C GLY A 45 6.34 -12.72 5.16
N PHE A 46 5.95 -11.60 4.53
CA PHE A 46 4.54 -11.27 4.29
C PHE A 46 3.89 -12.25 3.32
N SER A 47 2.69 -12.73 3.64
CA SER A 47 1.93 -13.65 2.80
C SER A 47 0.47 -13.25 2.68
N THR A 48 -0.02 -13.13 1.45
CA THR A 48 -1.44 -12.87 1.14
C THR A 48 -2.26 -14.16 1.02
N GLY A 49 -1.63 -15.33 1.19
CA GLY A 49 -2.22 -16.64 0.91
C GLY A 49 -2.49 -17.51 2.14
N GLY A 50 -3.56 -18.31 2.06
CA GLY A 50 -3.87 -19.34 3.07
C GLY A 50 -4.75 -18.85 4.23
N ALA A 51 -4.93 -19.73 5.23
CA ALA A 51 -5.83 -19.46 6.37
C ALA A 51 -5.29 -18.41 7.36
N LEU A 52 -4.00 -18.06 7.26
CA LEU A 52 -3.30 -17.09 8.09
C LEU A 52 -2.71 -15.97 7.22
N ALA A 53 -3.46 -15.52 6.21
CA ALA A 53 -3.01 -14.41 5.37
C ALA A 53 -2.79 -13.14 6.21
N ASP A 54 -1.66 -12.49 5.97
CA ASP A 54 -1.28 -11.23 6.57
C ASP A 54 -2.11 -10.07 5.98
N ARG A 55 -2.09 -8.95 6.69
CA ARG A 55 -2.85 -7.75 6.34
C ARG A 55 -1.97 -6.52 6.39
N ILE A 56 -2.30 -5.55 5.55
CA ILE A 56 -1.73 -4.22 5.53
C ILE A 56 -2.75 -3.28 6.18
N GLY A 57 -2.32 -2.48 7.14
CA GLY A 57 -3.10 -1.38 7.70
C GLY A 57 -2.41 -0.05 7.39
N ILE A 58 -3.20 0.97 7.06
CA ILE A 58 -2.72 2.35 6.98
C ILE A 58 -3.45 3.15 8.05
N ALA A 59 -2.69 3.77 8.95
CA ALA A 59 -3.20 4.58 10.05
C ALA A 59 -3.64 5.97 9.55
N LEU A 60 -4.77 6.03 8.86
CA LEU A 60 -5.36 7.28 8.37
C LEU A 60 -5.98 8.09 9.51
N ASP A 61 -5.42 9.27 9.78
CA ASP A 61 -6.12 10.30 10.53
C ASP A 61 -7.12 11.05 9.63
N ASP A 62 -7.88 11.98 10.22
CA ASP A 62 -8.88 12.76 9.47
C ASP A 62 -8.24 13.61 8.35
N THR A 63 -7.01 14.10 8.55
CA THR A 63 -6.33 14.94 7.56
C THR A 63 -5.86 14.12 6.36
N ALA A 64 -5.25 12.96 6.62
CA ALA A 64 -4.82 12.02 5.59
C ALA A 64 -6.02 11.48 4.82
N ARG A 65 -7.13 11.17 5.51
CA ARG A 65 -8.36 10.71 4.86
C ARG A 65 -8.98 11.77 3.97
N ASP A 66 -9.02 13.02 4.42
CA ASP A 66 -9.55 14.16 3.64
C ASP A 66 -8.67 14.50 2.43
N ALA A 67 -7.39 14.10 2.42
CA ALA A 67 -6.48 14.28 1.29
C ALA A 67 -6.67 13.20 0.21
N LEU A 68 -7.23 12.04 0.55
CA LEU A 68 -7.45 10.97 -0.41
C LEU A 68 -8.43 11.37 -1.51
N ARG A 69 -8.27 10.75 -2.68
CA ARG A 69 -9.20 10.93 -3.79
C ARG A 69 -10.64 10.60 -3.37
N GLY A 70 -11.51 11.60 -3.45
CA GLY A 70 -12.92 11.49 -3.08
C GLY A 70 -13.09 11.32 -1.57
N ASP A 71 -13.61 10.17 -1.14
CA ASP A 71 -13.65 9.77 0.27
C ASP A 71 -12.59 8.71 0.62
N GLY A 72 -11.76 8.33 -0.35
CA GLY A 72 -10.70 7.33 -0.19
C GLY A 72 -11.16 5.95 0.25
N SER A 73 -12.47 5.66 0.26
CA SER A 73 -12.99 4.47 0.95
C SER A 73 -12.83 3.15 0.19
N ILE A 74 -12.38 3.24 -1.06
CA ILE A 74 -12.33 2.12 -2.00
C ILE A 74 -10.88 1.69 -2.24
N MET A 75 -10.65 0.38 -2.17
CA MET A 75 -9.48 -0.25 -2.76
C MET A 75 -9.85 -0.82 -4.14
N GLU A 76 -9.04 -0.54 -5.14
CA GLU A 76 -9.21 -1.05 -6.49
C GLU A 76 -8.01 -1.88 -6.94
N SER A 77 -8.26 -3.06 -7.47
CA SER A 77 -7.24 -3.85 -8.16
C SER A 77 -7.27 -3.51 -9.65
N LEU A 78 -6.25 -2.82 -10.12
CA LEU A 78 -6.18 -2.31 -11.49
C LEU A 78 -5.01 -2.94 -12.25
N ALA A 79 -5.18 -3.08 -13.56
CA ALA A 79 -4.09 -3.42 -14.48
C ALA A 79 -3.64 -2.14 -15.20
N ASP A 80 -2.56 -2.23 -15.98
CA ASP A 80 -2.12 -1.15 -16.85
C ASP A 80 -3.26 -0.64 -17.76
N GLY A 81 -3.40 0.68 -17.89
CA GLY A 81 -4.49 1.32 -18.61
C GLY A 81 -5.86 1.29 -17.90
N GLY A 82 -5.91 0.88 -16.63
CA GLY A 82 -7.14 0.84 -15.83
C GLY A 82 -7.81 2.21 -15.64
N THR A 83 -9.07 2.19 -15.20
CA THR A 83 -9.79 3.41 -14.80
C THR A 83 -9.88 3.49 -13.30
N LEU A 84 -9.37 4.59 -12.74
CA LEU A 84 -9.42 4.89 -11.33
C LEU A 84 -10.81 5.45 -10.94
N GLY A 85 -11.47 4.79 -10.00
CA GLY A 85 -12.72 5.22 -9.40
C GLY A 85 -12.61 6.58 -8.70
N ALA A 86 -13.74 7.23 -8.46
CA ALA A 86 -13.77 8.58 -7.87
C ALA A 86 -13.45 8.64 -6.36
N ASN A 87 -13.45 7.49 -5.69
CA ASN A 87 -13.33 7.33 -4.23
C ASN A 87 -12.19 6.38 -3.85
N THR A 88 -11.20 6.22 -4.74
CA THR A 88 -10.15 5.22 -4.58
C THR A 88 -9.03 5.75 -3.68
N GLY A 89 -8.86 5.13 -2.52
CA GLY A 89 -7.78 5.44 -1.59
C GLY A 89 -6.54 4.55 -1.76
N LEU A 90 -6.72 3.32 -2.25
CA LEU A 90 -5.62 2.38 -2.50
C LEU A 90 -5.80 1.68 -3.85
N VAL A 91 -4.74 1.64 -4.63
CA VAL A 91 -4.65 0.88 -5.87
C VAL A 91 -3.70 -0.30 -5.67
N VAL A 92 -4.19 -1.50 -5.95
CA VAL A 92 -3.35 -2.70 -6.07
C VAL A 92 -3.09 -2.92 -7.55
N PHE A 93 -1.86 -2.65 -7.99
CA PHE A 93 -1.46 -2.78 -9.38
C PHE A 93 -1.10 -4.23 -9.70
N THR A 94 -1.98 -4.87 -10.47
CA THR A 94 -1.92 -6.30 -10.79
C THR A 94 -1.01 -6.65 -11.96
N THR A 95 -0.56 -5.64 -12.71
CA THR A 95 0.43 -5.84 -13.78
C THR A 95 1.82 -5.75 -13.19
N ALA A 96 2.60 -6.83 -13.28
CA ALA A 96 3.98 -6.81 -12.81
C ALA A 96 4.78 -5.73 -13.56
N MET A 97 5.44 -4.87 -12.79
CA MET A 97 6.28 -3.79 -13.30
C MET A 97 7.67 -4.31 -13.66
N ALA A 98 8.38 -3.59 -14.55
CA ALA A 98 9.74 -3.97 -14.90
C ALA A 98 10.75 -3.65 -13.78
N ASP A 99 10.47 -2.60 -13.00
CA ASP A 99 11.17 -2.21 -11.78
C ASP A 99 10.21 -1.41 -10.88
N LEU A 100 10.61 -1.25 -9.62
CA LEU A 100 9.89 -0.53 -8.57
C LEU A 100 10.40 0.92 -8.38
N SER A 101 11.03 1.51 -9.40
CA SER A 101 11.51 2.89 -9.30
C SER A 101 10.35 3.89 -9.34
N GLU A 102 10.54 5.05 -8.70
CA GLU A 102 9.57 6.16 -8.77
C GLU A 102 9.19 6.52 -10.22
N GLY A 103 10.13 6.45 -11.16
CA GLY A 103 9.89 6.75 -12.57
C GLY A 103 8.96 5.75 -13.25
N ALA A 104 9.10 4.46 -12.91
CA ALA A 104 8.19 3.43 -13.40
C ALA A 104 6.79 3.57 -12.78
N VAL A 105 6.70 3.89 -11.49
CA VAL A 105 5.42 4.11 -10.79
C VAL A 105 4.68 5.30 -11.38
N ARG A 106 5.36 6.43 -11.61
CA ARG A 106 4.77 7.59 -12.30
C ARG A 106 4.21 7.22 -13.67
N THR A 107 4.99 6.45 -14.45
CA THR A 107 4.54 5.99 -15.78
C THR A 107 3.29 5.11 -15.68
N ALA A 108 3.20 4.26 -14.65
CA ALA A 108 2.03 3.43 -14.43
C ALA A 108 0.80 4.27 -14.05
N ILE A 109 0.95 5.27 -13.17
CA ILE A 109 -0.12 6.20 -12.77
C ILE A 109 -0.58 7.07 -13.96
N ASP A 110 0.35 7.61 -14.74
CA ASP A 110 0.07 8.35 -15.98
C ASP A 110 -0.69 7.49 -17.01
N GLY A 111 -0.47 6.18 -16.98
CA GLY A 111 -1.18 5.20 -17.79
C GLY A 111 -2.63 4.97 -17.34
N LEU A 112 -2.96 5.27 -16.08
CA LEU A 112 -4.33 5.16 -15.57
C LEU A 112 -5.20 6.31 -16.07
N SER A 113 -6.45 5.98 -16.34
CA SER A 113 -7.48 6.97 -16.67
C SER A 113 -8.23 7.39 -15.41
N GLY A 114 -8.46 8.68 -15.22
CA GLY A 114 -9.27 9.20 -14.11
C GLY A 114 -8.53 9.97 -13.00
N PRO A 115 -7.24 9.73 -12.69
CA PRO A 115 -6.50 10.59 -11.76
C PRO A 115 -6.61 12.06 -12.14
N ALA A 116 -6.72 12.93 -11.14
CA ALA A 116 -6.85 14.37 -11.28
C ALA A 116 -5.83 15.09 -10.38
N ASP A 117 -5.48 16.30 -10.77
CA ASP A 117 -4.61 17.19 -10.00
C ASP A 117 -5.16 17.41 -8.58
N GLY A 118 -4.33 17.13 -7.57
CA GLY A 118 -4.65 17.18 -6.15
C GLY A 118 -5.14 15.87 -5.53
N ASP A 119 -5.20 14.77 -6.30
CA ASP A 119 -5.55 13.47 -5.72
C ASP A 119 -4.38 12.87 -4.94
N VAL A 120 -4.64 12.37 -3.74
CA VAL A 120 -3.72 11.47 -3.02
C VAL A 120 -4.27 10.05 -3.05
N LEU A 121 -3.40 9.08 -3.31
CA LEU A 121 -3.72 7.66 -3.25
C LEU A 121 -2.51 6.85 -2.79
N TYR A 122 -2.77 5.69 -2.21
CA TYR A 122 -1.75 4.69 -1.99
C TYR A 122 -1.67 3.75 -3.19
N PHE A 123 -0.47 3.34 -3.56
CA PHE A 123 -0.21 2.47 -4.70
C PHE A 123 0.63 1.28 -4.24
N LEU A 124 0.14 0.07 -4.45
CA LEU A 124 0.88 -1.17 -4.17
C LEU A 124 1.19 -1.85 -5.50
N ALA A 125 2.47 -2.02 -5.81
CA ALA A 125 2.92 -2.64 -7.05
C ALA A 125 3.96 -3.73 -6.79
N SER A 126 4.10 -4.65 -7.74
CA SER A 126 5.09 -5.74 -7.70
C SER A 126 5.91 -5.76 -8.99
N ASP A 127 7.18 -6.13 -8.92
CA ASP A 127 8.04 -6.44 -10.07
C ASP A 127 8.07 -7.94 -10.42
N GLY A 128 7.25 -8.74 -9.75
CA GLY A 128 7.21 -10.20 -9.85
C GLY A 128 8.19 -10.91 -8.93
N THR A 129 8.95 -10.19 -8.10
CA THR A 129 9.80 -10.74 -7.03
C THR A 129 9.47 -10.10 -5.69
N ASP A 130 9.45 -8.78 -5.66
CA ASP A 130 9.14 -7.97 -4.50
C ASP A 130 7.93 -7.08 -4.81
N ALA A 131 7.27 -6.58 -3.76
CA ALA A 131 6.23 -5.57 -3.88
C ALA A 131 6.57 -4.34 -3.05
N GLN A 132 6.09 -3.17 -3.46
CA GLN A 132 6.33 -1.93 -2.75
C GLN A 132 5.06 -1.09 -2.68
N LEU A 133 4.83 -0.51 -1.51
CA LEU A 133 3.79 0.44 -1.20
C LEU A 133 4.35 1.86 -1.35
N TYR A 134 3.56 2.71 -1.99
CA TYR A 134 3.86 4.12 -2.21
C TYR A 134 2.67 4.97 -1.80
N GLU A 135 2.96 6.22 -1.41
CA GLU A 135 2.00 7.31 -1.49
C GLU A 135 2.24 8.08 -2.78
N VAL A 136 1.17 8.36 -3.52
CA VAL A 136 1.20 9.10 -4.76
C VAL A 136 0.30 10.32 -4.63
N GLU A 137 0.87 11.50 -4.81
CA GLU A 137 0.16 12.76 -4.98
C GLU A 137 0.16 13.12 -6.47
N VAL A 138 -1.01 13.04 -7.09
CA VAL A 138 -1.20 13.38 -8.49
C VAL A 138 -1.23 14.89 -8.61
N GLN A 139 -0.37 15.47 -9.43
CA GLN A 139 -0.28 16.92 -9.54
C GLN A 139 0.00 17.40 -10.96
N ALA A 140 -0.39 18.65 -11.24
CA ALA A 140 -0.15 19.28 -12.53
C ALA A 140 1.35 19.37 -12.84
N GLY A 141 1.83 18.45 -13.70
CA GLY A 141 3.20 18.40 -14.17
C GLY A 141 3.82 17.03 -13.95
N ALA A 142 4.22 16.72 -12.71
CA ALA A 142 4.85 15.46 -12.37
C ALA A 142 4.44 15.01 -10.98
N ASP A 143 3.74 13.89 -10.87
CA ASP A 143 3.21 13.32 -9.62
C ASP A 143 4.29 13.17 -8.55
N THR A 144 4.00 13.42 -7.29
CA THR A 144 4.95 13.09 -6.22
C THR A 144 4.76 11.62 -5.85
N VAL A 145 5.81 10.82 -5.98
CA VAL A 145 5.81 9.40 -5.55
C VAL A 145 6.73 9.30 -4.36
N THR A 146 6.20 8.82 -3.24
CA THR A 146 6.96 8.63 -2.00
C THR A 146 6.90 7.16 -1.60
N GLU A 147 8.06 6.58 -1.34
CA GLU A 147 8.19 5.17 -0.94
C GLU A 147 7.77 4.99 0.52
N MET A 148 6.91 4.01 0.80
CA MET A 148 6.40 3.74 2.15
C MET A 148 6.95 2.43 2.71
N ALA A 149 6.85 1.36 1.94
CA ALA A 149 7.28 0.04 2.41
C ALA A 149 7.64 -0.91 1.28
N LEU A 150 8.71 -1.68 1.44
CA LEU A 150 9.12 -2.79 0.59
C LEU A 150 8.74 -4.13 1.23
N PHE A 151 7.96 -4.93 0.54
CA PHE A 151 7.63 -6.32 0.87
C PHE A 151 8.55 -7.25 0.09
N SER A 152 9.60 -7.72 0.76
CA SER A 152 10.55 -8.63 0.12
C SER A 152 9.97 -10.04 -0.01
N GLY A 153 9.98 -10.56 -1.24
CA GLY A 153 9.47 -11.88 -1.62
C GLY A 153 7.96 -11.94 -1.87
N LEU A 154 7.27 -10.79 -1.92
CA LEU A 154 5.86 -10.72 -2.32
C LEU A 154 5.78 -10.57 -3.85
N ASP A 155 5.79 -11.70 -4.55
CA ASP A 155 5.82 -11.76 -6.01
C ASP A 155 4.46 -11.46 -6.66
N ASP A 156 3.37 -11.98 -6.09
CA ASP A 156 2.02 -11.86 -6.63
C ASP A 156 1.06 -11.10 -5.70
N LEU A 157 0.44 -10.07 -6.26
CA LEU A 157 -0.58 -9.25 -5.59
C LEU A 157 -2.01 -9.74 -5.82
N SER A 158 -2.21 -10.82 -6.58
CA SER A 158 -3.55 -11.38 -6.85
C SER A 158 -4.29 -11.84 -5.59
N GLY A 159 -3.55 -12.13 -4.51
CA GLY A 159 -4.09 -12.44 -3.19
C GLY A 159 -4.49 -11.22 -2.36
N VAL A 160 -4.07 -10.00 -2.75
CA VAL A 160 -4.39 -8.77 -2.02
C VAL A 160 -5.83 -8.35 -2.36
N GLY A 161 -6.74 -8.71 -1.46
CA GLY A 161 -8.13 -8.27 -1.50
C GLY A 161 -8.46 -7.24 -0.42
N SER A 162 -9.66 -6.66 -0.48
CA SER A 162 -10.21 -5.79 0.57
C SER A 162 -10.14 -6.39 2.00
N PRO A 163 -10.29 -7.71 2.26
CA PRO A 163 -10.07 -8.24 3.61
C PRO A 163 -8.62 -8.20 4.09
N SER A 164 -7.66 -7.99 3.19
CA SER A 164 -6.23 -7.88 3.50
C SER A 164 -5.79 -6.45 3.76
N ILE A 165 -6.68 -5.46 3.57
CA ILE A 165 -6.38 -4.04 3.73
C ILE A 165 -7.27 -3.43 4.81
N LEU A 166 -6.66 -2.73 5.76
CA LEU A 166 -7.32 -1.98 6.83
C LEU A 166 -7.03 -0.48 6.68
N GLY A 167 -7.95 0.38 7.14
CA GLY A 167 -7.81 1.84 7.12
C GLY A 167 -8.78 2.56 6.18
N PHE A 168 -9.20 1.94 5.08
CA PHE A 168 -10.05 2.57 4.06
C PHE A 168 -11.55 2.30 4.21
N ALA A 169 -11.97 1.39 5.10
CA ALA A 169 -13.40 1.17 5.32
C ALA A 169 -14.05 2.37 6.02
N ALA A 170 -15.15 2.91 5.46
CA ALA A 170 -15.89 4.01 6.06
C ALA A 170 -16.34 3.65 7.50
N GLY A 171 -15.79 4.37 8.49
CA GLY A 171 -16.08 4.18 9.92
C GLY A 171 -15.20 3.16 10.66
N ALA A 172 -14.07 2.75 10.09
CA ALA A 172 -13.09 1.95 10.82
C ALA A 172 -12.19 2.85 11.69
N ASP A 173 -12.58 3.04 12.96
CA ASP A 173 -11.59 3.25 14.02
C ASP A 173 -10.69 2.00 14.07
N LEU A 174 -9.38 2.18 13.89
CA LEU A 174 -8.39 1.13 14.17
C LEU A 174 -8.30 0.87 15.68
#